data_AF-A0AAW0ZFP9-F1
#
_entry.id   AF-A0AAW0ZFP9-F1
#
_cell.length_a   1.000
_cell.length_b   1.000
_cell.length_c   1.000
_cell.angle_alpha   90.00
_cell.angle_beta   90.00
_cell.angle_gamma   90.00
#
_symmetry.space_group_name_H-M   'P 1'
#
loop_
_entity.id
_entity.type
_entity.pdbx_description
1 polymer ?
#
loop_
_entity_poly.entity_id
_entity_poly.type
_entity_poly.pdbx_seq_one_letter_code
_entity_poly.pdbx_strand_id
1 'polypeptide(L)'
;MTLPPQKGKPIFDIVLEHDDDEIPKYKFDVSHALDDIDEMNDFGFEGEEEDDRVEGEESERDEKSAWDVISGLLKDDRYEEKEADEGEEMSPSTTVSTVEKEIEREPPSPEVIEHVPVEISPEVLDERESLIDKLKELLAEKSDLSRKNRLYELWITRNMKKTQQRMTPADHTKTREQMEEEYKEVLREYKIQVDEILTRQDELTYELQSYTARVNALNQEDNRIFKEFLDRQKEISVGLIFSKTGRKLTEKMMDNSTRRQATRRMILAEDRRNYVLLQHRLDHLNVQLKIAETLGEGMTAMDYEALHIANLGYKDRLDERDRELEKLRNKIAKTVNGVAQYKEKEVCIVDDIEFEQINLDHYRGLNTEIRERVNIAHVALNEVRETLNEKNIAAGLLVSQQALMQMQKMITMKEELTNKIKMIEQEIELYKSMK
;
A
#
# COMPACT_ATOMS: atom_id res chain seq x y z
N MET A 1 -1.64 -64.50 67.25
CA MET A 1 -1.04 -63.59 66.26
C MET A 1 -2.12 -62.62 65.84
N THR A 2 -2.09 -61.43 66.42
CA THR A 2 -3.18 -60.45 66.42
C THR A 2 -2.71 -59.16 65.75
N LEU A 3 -3.54 -58.63 64.86
CA LEU A 3 -3.32 -57.45 64.00
C LEU A 3 -3.16 -56.13 64.81
N PRO A 4 -2.44 -55.13 64.27
CA PRO A 4 -2.45 -53.76 64.78
C PRO A 4 -3.50 -52.87 64.08
N PRO A 5 -3.88 -51.72 64.68
CA PRO A 5 -5.11 -50.98 64.35
C PRO A 5 -4.93 -49.92 63.26
N GLN A 6 -6.03 -49.68 62.54
CA GLN A 6 -6.23 -48.61 61.55
C GLN A 6 -6.28 -47.23 62.23
N LYS A 7 -5.50 -46.27 61.72
CA LYS A 7 -5.63 -44.84 62.05
C LYS A 7 -6.48 -44.14 60.98
N GLY A 8 -7.46 -43.38 61.47
CA GLY A 8 -8.52 -42.74 60.70
C GLY A 8 -8.07 -41.61 59.78
N LYS A 9 -8.91 -41.39 58.76
CA LYS A 9 -8.89 -40.25 57.83
C LYS A 9 -9.41 -38.99 58.52
N PRO A 10 -8.81 -37.80 58.30
CA PRO A 10 -9.52 -36.55 58.50
C PRO A 10 -10.28 -36.18 57.23
N ILE A 11 -11.57 -35.92 57.41
CA ILE A 11 -12.49 -35.27 56.47
C ILE A 11 -12.22 -33.77 56.59
N PHE A 12 -11.86 -33.10 55.49
CA PHE A 12 -11.87 -31.64 55.40
C PHE A 12 -13.08 -31.25 54.56
N ASP A 13 -14.13 -30.80 55.24
CA ASP A 13 -15.23 -30.05 54.62
C ASP A 13 -14.70 -28.63 54.33
N ILE A 14 -14.57 -28.29 53.05
CA ILE A 14 -14.33 -26.92 52.60
C ILE A 14 -15.69 -26.28 52.38
N VAL A 15 -16.14 -25.51 53.36
CA VAL A 15 -17.22 -24.53 53.19
C VAL A 15 -16.57 -23.28 52.59
N LEU A 16 -16.75 -23.10 51.28
CA LEU A 16 -16.45 -21.86 50.58
C LEU A 16 -17.71 -20.98 50.67
N GLU A 17 -17.78 -20.13 51.70
CA GLU A 17 -18.63 -18.95 51.68
C GLU A 17 -17.96 -17.93 50.72
N HIS A 18 -18.63 -17.65 49.61
CA HIS A 18 -18.32 -16.51 48.75
C HIS A 18 -19.06 -15.31 49.32
N ASP A 19 -18.34 -14.45 50.05
CA ASP A 19 -18.80 -13.09 50.29
C ASP A 19 -18.54 -12.28 49.00
N ASP A 20 -19.65 -11.84 48.40
CA ASP A 20 -19.67 -10.90 47.27
C ASP A 20 -19.22 -9.51 47.75
N ASP A 21 -17.91 -9.26 47.73
CA ASP A 21 -17.38 -7.90 47.86
C ASP A 21 -17.55 -7.15 46.53
N GLU A 22 -18.70 -6.47 46.39
CA GLU A 22 -18.93 -5.47 45.35
C GLU A 22 -17.87 -4.36 45.44
N ILE A 23 -17.00 -4.29 44.43
CA ILE A 23 -16.07 -3.16 44.22
C ILE A 23 -16.88 -1.87 44.13
N PRO A 24 -16.66 -0.87 45.01
CA PRO A 24 -17.42 0.38 44.96
C PRO A 24 -17.07 1.15 43.68
N LYS A 25 -18.02 1.26 42.75
CA LYS A 25 -17.95 2.20 41.63
C LYS A 25 -18.10 3.62 42.16
N TYR A 26 -16.99 4.26 42.51
CA TYR A 26 -16.97 5.70 42.76
C TYR A 26 -17.24 6.44 41.45
N LYS A 27 -18.48 6.94 41.28
CA LYS A 27 -18.79 8.01 40.32
C LYS A 27 -18.21 9.30 40.88
N PHE A 28 -17.27 9.88 40.14
CA PHE A 28 -16.66 11.16 40.47
C PHE A 28 -17.46 12.27 39.79
N ASP A 29 -18.38 12.91 40.52
CA ASP A 29 -19.04 14.13 40.07
C ASP A 29 -18.11 15.32 40.31
N VAL A 30 -17.50 15.82 39.22
CA VAL A 30 -16.76 17.08 39.21
C VAL A 30 -17.75 18.22 39.01
N SER A 31 -18.48 18.55 40.07
CA SER A 31 -19.28 19.78 40.11
C SER A 31 -19.17 20.41 41.50
N HIS A 32 -17.97 20.87 41.86
CA HIS A 32 -17.83 21.85 42.92
C HIS A 32 -17.51 23.20 42.29
N ALA A 33 -18.43 24.14 42.55
CA ALA A 33 -18.45 25.51 42.05
C ALA A 33 -17.15 26.26 42.35
N LEU A 34 -16.65 26.95 41.31
CA LEU A 34 -15.51 27.88 41.32
C LEU A 34 -15.95 29.32 41.65
N ASP A 35 -17.03 29.48 42.41
CA ASP A 35 -17.52 30.79 42.85
C ASP A 35 -17.11 30.97 44.31
N ASP A 36 -15.94 31.58 44.53
CA ASP A 36 -15.54 32.38 45.72
C ASP A 36 -14.00 32.47 45.82
N ILE A 37 -13.35 33.01 44.77
CA ILE A 37 -11.99 33.54 44.88
C ILE A 37 -12.01 34.96 44.32
N ASP A 38 -12.51 35.88 45.14
CA ASP A 38 -12.32 37.31 44.95
C ASP A 38 -11.43 37.86 46.08
N GLU A 39 -10.58 38.82 45.68
CA GLU A 39 -9.86 39.80 46.49
C GLU A 39 -8.65 39.33 47.33
N MET A 40 -7.46 39.28 46.70
CA MET A 40 -6.19 39.74 47.30
C MET A 40 -5.19 40.07 46.18
N ASN A 41 -5.35 41.22 45.53
CA ASN A 41 -4.33 41.84 44.68
C ASN A 41 -3.81 43.10 45.40
N ASP A 42 -2.71 42.96 46.13
CA ASP A 42 -1.87 44.09 46.54
C ASP A 42 -0.47 43.59 46.95
N PHE A 43 0.43 43.47 45.98
CA PHE A 43 1.86 43.63 46.22
C PHE A 43 2.53 43.97 44.87
N GLY A 44 2.82 45.26 44.72
CA GLY A 44 3.54 45.81 43.57
C GLY A 44 4.97 45.28 43.48
N PHE A 45 5.35 44.89 42.28
CA PHE A 45 6.73 44.69 41.88
C PHE A 45 6.98 45.59 40.67
N GLU A 46 7.62 46.73 40.92
CA GLU A 46 8.21 47.58 39.88
C GLU A 46 9.45 46.87 39.34
N GLY A 47 9.44 46.58 38.04
CA GLY A 47 10.58 46.10 37.28
C GLY A 47 10.51 46.71 35.89
N GLU A 48 11.22 47.82 35.72
CA GLU A 48 11.62 48.37 34.43
C GLU A 48 12.54 47.38 33.70
N GLU A 49 12.34 47.19 32.40
CA GLU A 49 13.32 46.88 31.35
C GLU A 49 12.51 46.49 30.09
N GLU A 50 12.29 47.42 29.17
CA GLU A 50 13.13 47.77 28.02
C GLU A 50 12.45 47.31 26.71
N ASP A 51 12.16 48.33 25.90
CA ASP A 51 11.71 48.28 24.51
C ASP A 51 12.62 47.40 23.65
N ASP A 52 12.02 46.54 22.82
CA ASP A 52 12.47 46.39 21.44
C ASP A 52 11.30 46.05 20.52
N ARG A 53 10.89 47.07 19.77
CA ARG A 53 9.98 46.99 18.63
C ARG A 53 10.68 46.34 17.43
N VAL A 54 10.06 45.34 16.82
CA VAL A 54 10.17 45.11 15.37
C VAL A 54 8.79 44.76 14.81
N GLU A 55 8.37 45.59 13.86
CA GLU A 55 7.22 45.46 12.94
C GLU A 55 7.30 44.10 12.20
N GLY A 56 6.24 43.29 12.07
CA GLY A 56 5.04 43.60 11.30
C GLY A 56 5.20 43.13 9.86
N GLU A 57 4.86 41.87 9.54
CA GLU A 57 4.44 41.47 8.18
C GLU A 57 3.32 40.42 8.26
N GLU A 58 2.18 40.80 7.70
CA GLU A 58 0.99 39.99 7.46
C GLU A 58 1.25 38.98 6.33
N SER A 59 0.81 37.74 6.51
CA SER A 59 0.54 36.82 5.39
C SER A 59 -0.66 35.94 5.75
N GLU A 60 -1.84 36.44 5.42
CA GLU A 60 -3.03 35.62 5.18
C GLU A 60 -2.74 34.63 4.04
N ARG A 61 -2.88 33.32 4.31
CA ARG A 61 -3.14 32.30 3.28
C ARG A 61 -3.71 31.01 3.87
N ASP A 62 -5.03 30.90 3.76
CA ASP A 62 -5.79 29.70 3.40
C ASP A 62 -5.30 28.33 3.91
N GLU A 63 -5.61 28.02 5.17
CA GLU A 63 -5.69 26.63 5.65
C GLU A 63 -7.03 26.01 5.25
N LYS A 64 -7.09 25.50 4.00
CA LYS A 64 -8.15 24.56 3.61
C LYS A 64 -7.76 23.15 4.06
N SER A 65 -8.44 22.72 5.12
CA SER A 65 -8.55 21.38 5.69
C SER A 65 -8.28 20.23 4.72
N ALA A 66 -7.15 19.55 4.95
CA ALA A 66 -6.74 18.32 4.28
C ALA A 66 -7.48 17.06 4.81
N TRP A 67 -8.54 17.22 5.61
CA TRP A 67 -9.31 16.12 6.18
C TRP A 67 -10.56 15.72 5.36
N ASP A 68 -10.95 16.49 4.35
CA ASP A 68 -12.14 16.21 3.52
C ASP A 68 -11.88 15.28 2.31
N VAL A 69 -10.63 14.85 2.07
CA VAL A 69 -10.29 14.01 0.89
C VAL A 69 -10.28 12.50 1.21
N ILE A 70 -10.29 12.10 2.49
CA ILE A 70 -10.14 10.69 2.89
C ILE A 70 -11.49 9.97 3.11
N SER A 71 -12.60 10.69 3.30
CA SER A 71 -13.91 10.08 3.56
C SER A 71 -14.69 9.62 2.30
N GLY A 72 -14.13 9.79 1.10
CA GLY A 72 -14.81 9.52 -0.17
C GLY A 72 -14.52 8.17 -0.85
N LEU A 73 -13.60 7.35 -0.33
CA LEU A 73 -13.02 6.21 -1.08
C LEU A 73 -13.24 4.83 -0.43
N LEU A 74 -14.36 4.66 0.29
CA LEU A 74 -14.76 3.40 0.90
C LEU A 74 -16.24 3.09 0.64
N LYS A 75 -16.62 3.03 -0.64
CA LYS A 75 -17.84 2.36 -1.10
C LYS A 75 -17.54 1.65 -2.42
N ASP A 76 -17.94 0.39 -2.48
CA ASP A 76 -17.92 -0.54 -3.60
C ASP A 76 -16.56 -1.00 -4.12
N ASP A 77 -16.20 -2.24 -3.74
CA ASP A 77 -16.07 -3.32 -4.72
C ASP A 77 -16.11 -4.67 -4.00
N ARG A 78 -17.32 -5.23 -3.96
CA ARG A 78 -17.60 -6.60 -3.55
C ARG A 78 -17.23 -7.52 -4.71
N TYR A 79 -15.99 -8.03 -4.73
CA TYR A 79 -15.61 -9.14 -5.60
C TYR A 79 -16.01 -10.47 -4.95
N GLU A 80 -16.96 -11.15 -5.59
CA GLU A 80 -17.26 -12.57 -5.38
C GLU A 80 -16.18 -13.40 -6.07
N GLU A 81 -15.35 -14.09 -5.29
CA GLU A 81 -14.49 -15.16 -5.80
C GLU A 81 -15.15 -16.50 -5.47
N LYS A 82 -15.58 -17.19 -6.53
CA LYS A 82 -16.08 -18.56 -6.51
C LYS A 82 -14.88 -19.49 -6.44
N GLU A 83 -14.73 -20.22 -5.34
CA GLU A 83 -14.00 -21.48 -5.36
C GLU A 83 -14.99 -22.64 -5.48
N ALA A 84 -14.79 -23.41 -6.54
CA ALA A 84 -15.39 -24.69 -6.77
C ALA A 84 -14.70 -25.70 -5.84
N ASP A 85 -15.48 -26.37 -4.99
CA ASP A 85 -15.07 -27.59 -4.33
C ASP A 85 -16.03 -28.71 -4.75
N GLU A 86 -15.48 -29.68 -5.46
CA GLU A 86 -16.17 -30.87 -5.94
C GLU A 86 -16.24 -31.89 -4.80
N GLY A 87 -17.48 -32.20 -4.42
CA GLY A 87 -17.98 -33.51 -4.01
C GLY A 87 -17.13 -34.42 -3.13
N GLU A 88 -17.62 -34.68 -1.92
CA GLU A 88 -17.85 -36.07 -1.52
C GLU A 88 -19.10 -36.19 -0.63
N GLU A 89 -19.99 -37.06 -1.09
CA GLU A 89 -21.30 -37.40 -0.54
C GLU A 89 -21.18 -38.02 0.85
N MET A 90 -22.20 -37.82 1.70
CA MET A 90 -22.79 -38.89 2.54
C MET A 90 -24.10 -38.42 3.20
N SER A 91 -25.19 -38.91 2.60
CA SER A 91 -26.54 -39.26 3.09
C SER A 91 -27.13 -38.66 4.39
N PRO A 92 -28.42 -38.22 4.35
CA PRO A 92 -29.17 -37.74 5.49
C PRO A 92 -30.07 -38.83 6.11
N SER A 93 -30.10 -38.87 7.44
CA SER A 93 -31.15 -39.50 8.26
C SER A 93 -31.01 -38.89 9.67
N THR A 94 -32.03 -38.43 10.39
CA THR A 94 -33.34 -39.02 10.62
C THR A 94 -34.23 -37.94 11.24
N THR A 95 -35.43 -37.78 10.71
CA THR A 95 -36.55 -37.01 11.24
C THR A 95 -37.18 -37.73 12.43
N VAL A 96 -37.48 -37.00 13.51
CA VAL A 96 -38.48 -37.43 14.51
C VAL A 96 -39.63 -36.44 14.44
N SER A 97 -40.71 -36.96 13.85
CA SER A 97 -42.05 -36.39 13.76
C SER A 97 -42.79 -36.60 15.07
N THR A 98 -43.30 -35.54 15.68
CA THR A 98 -44.40 -35.62 16.65
C THR A 98 -45.71 -35.32 15.94
N VAL A 99 -46.54 -36.35 15.90
CA VAL A 99 -47.89 -36.43 15.36
C VAL A 99 -48.83 -35.57 16.20
N GLU A 100 -49.50 -34.60 15.59
CA GLU A 100 -50.79 -34.09 16.06
C GLU A 100 -51.81 -34.15 14.93
N LYS A 101 -53.00 -34.65 15.29
CA LYS A 101 -54.10 -35.04 14.42
C LYS A 101 -54.70 -33.85 13.68
N GLU A 102 -54.80 -33.98 12.36
CA GLU A 102 -55.76 -33.27 11.53
C GLU A 102 -57.19 -33.69 11.90
N ILE A 103 -58.04 -32.71 12.20
CA ILE A 103 -59.50 -32.81 12.10
C ILE A 103 -59.90 -31.84 11.00
N GLU A 104 -60.40 -32.39 9.89
CA GLU A 104 -61.07 -31.69 8.81
C GLU A 104 -62.24 -30.85 9.34
N ARG A 105 -62.31 -29.57 8.97
CA ARG A 105 -63.56 -28.85 8.76
C ARG A 105 -63.46 -27.89 7.58
N GLU A 106 -64.41 -28.05 6.68
CA GLU A 106 -64.74 -27.20 5.54
C GLU A 106 -64.90 -25.70 5.91
N PRO A 107 -64.72 -24.79 4.93
CA PRO A 107 -64.79 -23.36 5.15
C PRO A 107 -66.24 -22.86 5.23
N PRO A 108 -66.65 -22.11 6.26
CA PRO A 108 -67.81 -21.24 6.18
C PRO A 108 -67.42 -19.87 5.61
N SER A 109 -68.37 -19.33 4.85
CA SER A 109 -68.36 -18.06 4.11
C SER A 109 -67.91 -16.83 4.90
N PRO A 110 -67.45 -15.77 4.20
CA PRO A 110 -67.13 -14.49 4.82
C PRO A 110 -68.43 -13.79 5.26
N GLU A 111 -68.85 -14.01 6.50
CA GLU A 111 -69.73 -13.08 7.18
C GLU A 111 -68.90 -11.85 7.55
N VAL A 112 -69.24 -10.74 6.87
CA VAL A 112 -68.79 -9.40 7.18
C VAL A 112 -69.25 -9.09 8.61
N ILE A 113 -68.39 -9.36 9.59
CA ILE A 113 -68.54 -8.80 10.92
C ILE A 113 -68.00 -7.38 10.83
N GLU A 114 -68.93 -6.44 10.75
CA GLU A 114 -68.72 -5.03 11.00
C GLU A 114 -68.09 -4.91 12.41
N HIS A 115 -66.76 -4.80 12.46
CA HIS A 115 -66.04 -4.54 13.69
C HIS A 115 -66.43 -3.15 14.20
N VAL A 116 -67.42 -3.13 15.10
CA VAL A 116 -67.59 -2.02 16.03
C VAL A 116 -66.27 -1.92 16.80
N PRO A 117 -65.52 -0.80 16.71
CA PRO A 117 -64.36 -0.60 17.54
C PRO A 117 -64.86 -0.53 18.98
N VAL A 118 -64.64 -1.60 19.74
CA VAL A 118 -64.74 -1.53 21.19
C VAL A 118 -63.63 -0.60 21.62
N GLU A 119 -63.97 0.61 22.02
CA GLU A 119 -63.08 1.53 22.72
C GLU A 119 -62.51 0.79 23.93
N ILE A 120 -61.27 0.35 23.79
CA ILE A 120 -60.49 -0.24 24.86
C ILE A 120 -60.25 0.89 25.87
N SER A 121 -60.68 0.68 27.11
CA SER A 121 -60.43 1.61 28.22
C SER A 121 -58.94 1.99 28.25
N PRO A 122 -58.58 3.28 28.41
CA PRO A 122 -57.18 3.73 28.37
C PRO A 122 -56.27 3.00 29.36
N GLU A 123 -56.80 2.52 30.49
CA GLU A 123 -56.05 1.75 31.48
C GLU A 123 -55.56 0.39 30.94
N VAL A 124 -56.31 -0.25 30.02
CA VAL A 124 -55.92 -1.54 29.41
C VAL A 124 -54.88 -1.34 28.29
N LEU A 125 -54.83 -0.14 27.70
CA LEU A 125 -53.81 0.22 26.72
C LEU A 125 -52.45 0.46 27.39
N ASP A 126 -52.43 1.14 28.54
CA ASP A 126 -51.19 1.36 29.32
C ASP A 126 -50.61 0.03 29.84
N GLU A 127 -51.47 -0.88 30.32
CA GLU A 127 -51.06 -2.24 30.71
C GLU A 127 -50.54 -3.05 29.51
N ARG A 128 -51.16 -2.89 28.33
CA ARG A 128 -50.71 -3.55 27.09
C ARG A 128 -49.38 -3.00 26.58
N GLU A 129 -49.18 -1.68 26.63
CA GLU A 129 -47.92 -1.04 26.23
C GLU A 129 -46.78 -1.44 27.16
N SER A 130 -47.01 -1.45 28.48
CA SER A 130 -46.01 -1.92 29.44
C SER A 130 -45.64 -3.40 29.25
N LEU A 131 -46.59 -4.26 28.89
CA LEU A 131 -46.32 -5.67 28.56
C LEU A 131 -45.56 -5.83 27.23
N ILE A 132 -45.87 -5.00 26.23
CA ILE A 132 -45.16 -4.99 24.94
C ILE A 132 -43.71 -4.55 25.14
N ASP A 133 -43.46 -3.53 25.94
CA ASP A 133 -42.11 -3.04 26.20
C ASP A 133 -41.30 -4.04 27.03
N LYS A 134 -41.92 -4.70 28.01
CA LYS A 134 -41.29 -5.81 28.73
C LYS A 134 -40.97 -6.99 27.82
N LEU A 135 -41.81 -7.27 26.82
CA LEU A 135 -41.55 -8.30 25.83
C LEU A 135 -40.40 -7.92 24.89
N LYS A 136 -40.28 -6.66 24.48
CA LYS A 136 -39.13 -6.16 23.71
C LYS A 136 -37.83 -6.27 24.51
N GLU A 137 -37.86 -5.90 25.79
CA GLU A 137 -36.72 -6.02 26.70
C GLU A 137 -36.28 -7.47 26.84
N LEU A 138 -37.21 -8.40 27.09
CA LEU A 138 -36.91 -9.83 27.18
C LEU A 138 -36.40 -10.43 25.86
N LEU A 139 -36.87 -9.94 24.71
CA LEU A 139 -36.34 -10.35 23.41
C LEU A 139 -34.92 -9.84 23.18
N ALA A 140 -34.62 -8.60 23.60
CA ALA A 140 -33.27 -8.06 23.57
C ALA A 140 -32.34 -8.86 24.49
N GLU A 141 -32.76 -9.13 25.73
CA GLU A 141 -32.02 -9.94 26.69
C GLU A 141 -31.77 -11.37 26.16
N LYS A 142 -32.78 -12.00 25.56
CA LYS A 142 -32.63 -13.30 24.90
C LYS A 142 -31.59 -13.26 23.78
N SER A 143 -31.58 -12.20 22.97
CA SER A 143 -30.60 -12.05 21.88
C SER A 143 -29.18 -11.88 22.41
N ASP A 144 -29.01 -11.12 23.50
CA ASP A 144 -27.72 -10.93 24.17
C ASP A 144 -27.23 -12.21 24.84
N LEU A 145 -28.13 -12.96 25.49
CA LEU A 145 -27.84 -14.26 26.08
C LEU A 145 -27.44 -15.27 25.00
N SER A 146 -28.15 -15.34 23.87
CA SER A 146 -27.76 -16.19 22.74
C SER A 146 -26.38 -15.81 22.20
N ARG A 147 -26.04 -14.52 22.11
CA ARG A 147 -24.71 -14.07 21.69
C ARG A 147 -23.62 -14.48 22.67
N LYS A 148 -23.85 -14.28 23.98
CA LYS A 148 -22.93 -14.71 25.06
C LYS A 148 -22.75 -16.23 25.06
N ASN A 149 -23.84 -16.98 24.91
CA ASN A 149 -23.79 -18.44 24.90
C ASN A 149 -23.00 -18.96 23.70
N ARG A 150 -23.18 -18.37 22.51
CA ARG A 150 -22.36 -18.68 21.32
C ARG A 150 -20.87 -18.34 21.52
N LEU A 151 -20.57 -17.23 22.21
CA LEU A 151 -19.20 -16.88 22.59
C LEU A 151 -18.60 -17.91 23.56
N TYR A 152 -19.36 -18.37 24.55
CA TYR A 152 -18.91 -19.42 25.46
C TYR A 152 -18.73 -20.76 24.76
N GLU A 153 -19.62 -21.15 23.84
CA GLU A 153 -19.45 -22.35 23.01
C GLU A 153 -18.17 -22.28 22.16
N LEU A 154 -17.91 -21.13 21.52
CA LEU A 154 -16.67 -20.90 20.77
C LEU A 154 -15.43 -20.94 21.67
N TRP A 155 -15.53 -20.37 22.87
CA TRP A 155 -14.45 -20.41 23.86
C TRP A 155 -14.18 -21.83 24.38
N ILE A 156 -15.23 -22.58 24.72
CA ILE A 156 -15.17 -23.98 25.17
C ILE A 156 -14.58 -24.84 24.05
N THR A 157 -15.08 -24.76 22.82
CA THR A 157 -14.56 -25.56 21.71
C THR A 157 -13.11 -25.23 21.39
N ARG A 158 -12.70 -23.95 21.46
CA ARG A 158 -11.31 -23.53 21.25
C ARG A 158 -10.39 -24.02 22.37
N ASN A 159 -10.81 -23.92 23.63
CA ASN A 159 -10.03 -24.43 24.75
C ASN A 159 -9.99 -25.95 24.77
N MET A 160 -11.09 -26.65 24.48
CA MET A 160 -11.10 -28.10 24.36
C MET A 160 -10.21 -28.60 23.23
N LYS A 161 -10.19 -27.93 22.07
CA LYS A 161 -9.24 -28.23 20.99
C LYS A 161 -7.78 -27.98 21.40
N LYS A 162 -7.49 -26.89 22.11
CA LYS A 162 -6.14 -26.62 22.65
C LYS A 162 -5.73 -27.64 23.72
N THR A 163 -6.64 -28.03 24.60
CA THR A 163 -6.40 -29.04 25.63
C THR A 163 -6.23 -30.42 25.01
N GLN A 164 -7.05 -30.79 24.03
CA GLN A 164 -6.86 -32.02 23.25
C GLN A 164 -5.53 -31.99 22.49
N GLN A 165 -5.16 -30.90 21.80
CA GLN A 165 -3.86 -30.79 21.13
C GLN A 165 -2.67 -30.84 22.10
N ARG A 166 -2.83 -30.37 23.34
CA ARG A 166 -1.82 -30.50 24.40
C ARG A 166 -1.78 -31.90 25.04
N MET A 167 -2.92 -32.61 25.05
CA MET A 167 -3.07 -33.97 25.58
C MET A 167 -2.78 -35.05 24.52
N THR A 168 -2.81 -34.71 23.23
CA THR A 168 -2.37 -35.58 22.14
C THR A 168 -0.86 -35.49 22.08
N PRO A 169 -0.10 -36.57 22.34
CA PRO A 169 1.36 -36.51 22.32
C PRO A 169 1.83 -36.15 20.92
N ALA A 170 2.69 -35.13 20.80
CA ALA A 170 3.36 -34.79 19.54
C ALA A 170 4.30 -35.92 19.07
N ASP A 171 4.77 -36.76 20.00
CA ASP A 171 5.71 -37.84 19.74
C ASP A 171 5.07 -39.22 20.00
N HIS A 172 4.75 -39.91 18.92
CA HIS A 172 4.24 -41.29 18.88
C HIS A 172 5.36 -42.33 19.11
N THR A 173 6.55 -41.89 19.54
CA THR A 173 7.77 -42.68 19.73
C THR A 173 8.12 -42.91 21.21
N LYS A 174 7.44 -42.25 22.15
CA LYS A 174 7.72 -42.35 23.60
C LYS A 174 6.86 -43.43 24.26
N THR A 175 7.47 -44.25 25.11
CA THR A 175 6.79 -45.29 25.90
C THR A 175 5.88 -44.62 26.95
N ARG A 176 4.74 -45.24 27.30
CA ARG A 176 3.81 -44.75 28.33
C ARG A 176 4.50 -44.33 29.63
N GLU A 177 5.53 -45.05 30.04
CA GLU A 177 6.33 -44.75 31.24
C GLU A 177 7.10 -43.43 31.12
N GLN A 178 7.64 -43.10 29.94
CA GLN A 178 8.33 -41.83 29.67
C GLN A 178 7.35 -40.65 29.67
N MET A 179 6.12 -40.85 29.16
CA MET A 179 5.06 -39.84 29.25
C MET A 179 4.61 -39.61 30.70
N GLU A 180 4.57 -40.66 31.53
CA GLU A 180 4.28 -40.55 32.96
C GLU A 180 5.43 -39.85 33.73
N GLU A 181 6.68 -40.02 33.30
CA GLU A 181 7.84 -39.29 33.84
C GLU A 181 7.82 -37.81 33.47
N GLU A 182 7.57 -37.47 32.20
CA GLU A 182 7.40 -36.08 31.74
C GLU A 182 6.22 -35.40 32.45
N TYR A 183 5.10 -36.10 32.62
CA TYR A 183 3.95 -35.58 33.38
C TYR A 183 4.29 -35.34 34.86
N LYS A 184 5.06 -36.23 35.49
CA LYS A 184 5.55 -36.02 36.87
C LYS A 184 6.54 -34.86 36.95
N GLU A 185 7.34 -34.62 35.92
CA GLU A 185 8.21 -33.45 35.81
C GLU A 185 7.41 -32.15 35.72
N VAL A 186 6.44 -32.08 34.82
CA VAL A 186 5.54 -30.93 34.68
C VAL A 186 4.76 -30.68 35.97
N LEU A 187 4.29 -31.72 36.66
CA LEU A 187 3.63 -31.58 37.97
C LEU A 187 4.59 -31.08 39.06
N ARG A 188 5.86 -31.50 39.03
CA ARG A 188 6.88 -31.00 39.95
C ARG A 188 7.17 -29.53 39.69
N GLU A 189 7.34 -29.13 38.43
CA GLU A 189 7.54 -27.74 38.03
C GLU A 189 6.34 -26.88 38.40
N TYR A 190 5.13 -27.33 38.13
CA TYR A 190 3.91 -26.63 38.53
C TYR A 190 3.83 -26.46 40.04
N LYS A 191 4.16 -27.51 40.81
CA LYS A 191 4.20 -27.42 42.27
C LYS A 191 5.24 -26.39 42.74
N ILE A 192 6.44 -26.38 42.15
CA ILE A 192 7.48 -25.39 42.46
C ILE A 192 6.97 -23.98 42.15
N GLN A 193 6.33 -23.75 41.00
CA GLN A 193 5.75 -22.46 40.64
C GLN A 193 4.66 -22.01 41.62
N VAL A 194 3.78 -22.92 42.05
CA VAL A 194 2.75 -22.63 43.05
C VAL A 194 3.37 -22.30 44.40
N ASP A 195 4.34 -23.09 44.86
CA ASP A 195 5.05 -22.87 46.11
C ASP A 195 5.78 -21.50 46.07
N GLU A 196 6.44 -21.16 44.95
CA GLU A 196 7.08 -19.84 44.75
C GLU A 196 6.08 -18.67 44.77
N ILE A 197 4.90 -18.84 44.17
CA ILE A 197 3.84 -17.81 44.19
C ILE A 197 3.33 -17.62 45.62
N LEU A 198 3.10 -18.71 46.36
CA LEU A 198 2.66 -18.66 47.75
C LEU A 198 3.71 -17.99 48.64
N THR A 199 4.99 -18.34 48.50
CA THR A 199 6.05 -17.69 49.27
C THR A 199 6.17 -16.20 48.96
N ARG A 200 6.07 -15.80 47.68
CA ARG A 200 6.06 -14.37 47.29
C ARG A 200 4.84 -13.64 47.83
N GLN A 201 3.68 -14.29 47.85
CA GLN A 201 2.47 -13.71 48.42
C GLN A 201 2.64 -13.49 49.92
N ASP A 202 3.17 -14.49 50.64
CA ASP A 202 3.44 -14.39 52.07
C ASP A 202 4.44 -13.26 52.37
N GLU A 203 5.53 -13.17 51.60
CA GLU A 203 6.51 -12.07 51.69
C GLU A 203 5.87 -10.70 51.47
N LEU A 204 5.08 -10.53 50.39
CA LEU A 204 4.37 -9.28 50.11
C LEU A 204 3.35 -8.92 51.19
N THR A 205 2.64 -9.90 51.73
CA THR A 205 1.68 -9.65 52.82
C THR A 205 2.39 -9.21 54.09
N TYR A 206 3.53 -9.83 54.42
CA TYR A 206 4.37 -9.42 55.53
C TYR A 206 4.93 -8.00 55.33
N GLU A 207 5.42 -7.69 54.13
CA GLU A 207 5.88 -6.34 53.80
C GLU A 207 4.75 -5.31 53.94
N LEU A 208 3.56 -5.58 53.39
CA LEU A 208 2.38 -4.72 53.53
C LEU A 208 1.99 -4.50 55.00
N GLN A 209 2.00 -5.56 55.81
CA GLN A 209 1.76 -5.46 57.25
C GLN A 209 2.83 -4.60 57.95
N SER A 210 4.09 -4.74 57.56
CA SER A 210 5.17 -3.92 58.11
C SER A 210 5.04 -2.44 57.73
N TYR A 211 4.68 -2.14 56.48
CA TYR A 211 4.47 -0.78 56.01
C TYR A 211 3.24 -0.14 56.65
N THR A 212 2.13 -0.87 56.75
CA THR A 212 0.91 -0.38 57.41
C THR A 212 1.15 -0.10 58.89
N ALA A 213 1.87 -0.97 59.60
CA ALA A 213 2.28 -0.72 60.98
C ALA A 213 3.15 0.54 61.12
N ARG A 214 4.13 0.73 60.22
CA ARG A 214 5.00 1.90 60.21
C ARG A 214 4.23 3.20 59.93
N VAL A 215 3.32 3.18 58.96
CA VAL A 215 2.44 4.32 58.63
C VAL A 215 1.54 4.67 59.81
N ASN A 216 0.95 3.66 60.46
CA ASN A 216 0.11 3.86 61.63
C ASN A 216 0.89 4.48 62.80
N ALA A 217 2.12 4.01 63.06
CA ALA A 217 2.98 4.58 64.09
C ALA A 217 3.33 6.05 63.82
N LEU A 218 3.70 6.38 62.57
CA LEU A 218 3.98 7.76 62.15
C LEU A 218 2.73 8.65 62.26
N ASN A 219 1.58 8.17 61.81
CA ASN A 219 0.32 8.90 61.93
C ASN A 219 -0.07 9.17 63.39
N GLN A 220 0.18 8.22 64.29
CA GLN A 220 -0.08 8.40 65.73
C GLN A 220 0.82 9.49 66.32
N GLU A 221 2.11 9.47 65.99
CA GLU A 221 3.08 10.47 66.44
C GLU A 221 2.74 11.87 65.89
N ASP A 222 2.46 11.97 64.59
CA ASP A 222 2.06 13.23 63.95
C ASP A 222 0.77 13.81 64.55
N ASN A 223 -0.20 12.96 64.88
CA ASN A 223 -1.44 13.36 65.53
C ASN A 223 -1.18 13.80 66.98
N ARG A 224 -0.25 13.17 67.69
CA ARG A 224 0.15 13.58 69.04
C ARG A 224 0.76 14.97 69.02
N ILE A 225 1.78 15.19 68.19
CA ILE A 225 2.47 16.48 68.03
C ILE A 225 1.47 17.58 67.64
N PHE A 226 0.53 17.27 66.75
CA PHE A 226 -0.47 18.25 66.32
C PHE A 226 -1.45 18.62 67.43
N LYS A 227 -1.92 17.65 68.21
CA LYS A 227 -2.81 17.91 69.35
C LYS A 227 -2.09 18.78 70.39
N GLU A 228 -0.85 18.44 70.72
CA GLU A 228 -0.03 19.25 71.63
C GLU A 228 0.14 20.69 71.14
N PHE A 229 0.33 20.89 69.83
CA PHE A 229 0.39 22.21 69.23
C PHE A 229 -0.94 22.97 69.35
N LEU A 230 -2.08 22.33 69.07
CA LEU A 230 -3.40 22.93 69.19
C LEU A 230 -3.75 23.28 70.65
N ASP A 231 -3.38 22.42 71.59
CA ASP A 231 -3.61 22.63 73.02
C ASP A 231 -2.80 23.83 73.52
N ARG A 232 -1.52 23.92 73.14
CA ARG A 232 -0.66 25.07 73.45
C ARG A 232 -1.18 26.35 72.80
N GLN A 233 -1.66 26.27 71.56
CA GLN A 233 -2.27 27.41 70.88
C GLN A 233 -3.53 27.88 71.63
N LYS A 234 -4.37 26.96 72.09
CA LYS A 234 -5.56 27.26 72.89
C LYS A 234 -5.20 27.91 74.22
N GLU A 235 -4.20 27.37 74.94
CA GLU A 235 -3.72 27.92 76.21
C GLU A 235 -3.24 29.37 76.08
N ILE A 236 -2.42 29.67 75.05
CA ILE A 236 -1.87 31.01 74.84
C ILE A 236 -2.95 31.99 74.34
N SER A 237 -3.89 31.52 73.52
CA SER A 237 -4.81 32.40 72.79
C SER A 237 -6.04 32.79 73.60
N VAL A 238 -6.50 31.95 74.53
CA VAL A 238 -7.68 32.24 75.36
C VAL A 238 -7.39 33.44 76.26
N GLY A 239 -8.18 34.51 76.08
CA GLY A 239 -8.02 35.76 76.84
C GLY A 239 -7.20 36.85 76.14
N LEU A 240 -6.56 36.57 74.99
CA LEU A 240 -5.99 37.60 74.12
C LEU A 240 -7.08 38.54 73.62
N ILE A 241 -6.75 39.83 73.45
CA ILE A 241 -7.67 40.86 72.97
C ILE A 241 -7.37 41.13 71.50
N PHE A 242 -8.39 41.10 70.64
CA PHE A 242 -8.23 41.51 69.25
C PHE A 242 -7.90 43.00 69.16
N SER A 243 -6.80 43.34 68.48
CA SER A 243 -6.37 44.74 68.29
C SER A 243 -7.41 45.59 67.55
N LYS A 244 -8.15 45.00 66.59
CA LYS A 244 -9.14 45.70 65.75
C LYS A 244 -10.53 45.85 66.39
N THR A 245 -10.94 44.90 67.24
CA THR A 245 -12.32 44.84 67.79
C THR A 245 -12.37 45.01 69.31
N GLY A 246 -11.24 44.97 70.01
CA GLY A 246 -11.17 45.09 71.47
C GLY A 246 -11.84 43.94 72.24
N ARG A 247 -12.38 42.93 71.54
CA ARG A 247 -13.04 41.77 72.14
C ARG A 247 -12.01 40.71 72.51
N LYS A 248 -12.21 40.07 73.67
CA LYS A 248 -11.40 38.93 74.11
C LYS A 248 -11.71 37.71 73.24
N LEU A 249 -10.69 36.94 72.90
CA LEU A 249 -10.85 35.65 72.24
C LEU A 249 -11.47 34.67 73.24
N THR A 250 -12.74 34.34 73.00
CA THR A 250 -13.47 33.36 73.81
C THR A 250 -13.04 31.95 73.45
N GLU A 251 -13.09 31.04 74.43
CA GLU A 251 -12.77 29.63 74.24
C GLU A 251 -13.53 28.99 73.07
N LYS A 252 -14.83 29.27 72.94
CA LYS A 252 -15.67 28.78 71.83
C LYS A 252 -15.17 29.21 70.45
N MET A 253 -14.65 30.43 70.32
CA MET A 253 -14.12 30.94 69.05
C MET A 253 -12.79 30.29 68.70
N MET A 254 -11.97 29.99 69.71
CA MET A 254 -10.73 29.25 69.55
C MET A 254 -11.00 27.80 69.15
N ASP A 255 -11.96 27.13 69.80
CA ASP A 255 -12.37 25.75 69.47
C ASP A 255 -12.93 25.63 68.05
N ASN A 256 -13.67 26.63 67.57
CA ASN A 256 -14.12 26.66 66.17
C ASN A 256 -12.95 26.85 65.20
N SER A 257 -11.94 27.65 65.57
CA SER A 257 -10.74 27.88 64.76
C SER A 257 -9.85 26.65 64.69
N THR A 258 -9.62 25.95 65.82
CA THR A 258 -8.86 24.69 65.87
C THR A 258 -9.56 23.58 65.08
N ARG A 259 -10.90 23.47 65.18
CA ARG A 259 -11.69 22.55 64.34
C ARG A 259 -11.48 22.84 62.86
N ARG A 260 -11.60 24.10 62.43
CA ARG A 260 -11.38 24.49 61.02
C ARG A 260 -9.96 24.16 60.56
N GLN A 261 -8.96 24.38 61.39
CA GLN A 261 -7.56 24.04 61.09
C GLN A 261 -7.36 22.53 60.96
N ALA A 262 -7.94 21.73 61.86
CA ALA A 262 -7.89 20.27 61.80
C ALA A 262 -8.56 19.73 60.53
N THR A 263 -9.75 20.22 60.18
CA THR A 263 -10.44 19.84 58.93
C THR A 263 -9.63 20.22 57.69
N ARG A 264 -9.10 21.45 57.63
CA ARG A 264 -8.24 21.89 56.51
C ARG A 264 -6.96 21.06 56.39
N ARG A 265 -6.35 20.68 57.51
CA ARG A 265 -5.19 19.79 57.51
C ARG A 265 -5.53 18.44 56.91
N MET A 266 -6.67 17.85 57.27
CA MET A 266 -7.10 16.57 56.69
C MET A 266 -7.28 16.67 55.18
N ILE A 267 -7.97 17.71 54.71
CA ILE A 267 -8.16 17.95 53.26
C ILE A 267 -6.81 18.11 52.57
N LEU A 268 -5.91 18.94 53.10
CA LEU A 268 -4.56 19.12 52.53
C LEU A 268 -3.73 17.83 52.51
N ALA A 269 -3.88 16.96 53.52
CA ALA A 269 -3.19 15.68 53.56
C ALA A 269 -3.73 14.72 52.49
N GLU A 270 -5.05 14.72 52.28
CA GLU A 270 -5.71 13.95 51.23
C GLU A 270 -5.33 14.44 49.83
N ASP A 271 -5.36 15.75 49.60
CA ASP A 271 -4.95 16.37 48.33
C ASP A 271 -3.49 16.05 48.00
N ARG A 272 -2.59 16.14 48.99
CA ARG A 272 -1.17 15.78 48.80
C ARG A 272 -1.00 14.31 48.47
N ARG A 273 -1.74 13.41 49.15
CA ARG A 273 -1.73 11.99 48.83
C ARG A 273 -2.21 11.76 47.38
N ASN A 274 -3.31 12.40 46.99
CA ASN A 274 -3.88 12.28 45.65
C ASN A 274 -2.91 12.80 44.58
N TYR A 275 -2.25 13.94 44.84
CA TYR A 275 -1.21 14.48 43.95
C TYR A 275 -0.06 13.49 43.73
N VAL A 276 0.47 12.91 44.82
CA VAL A 276 1.57 11.92 44.73
C VAL A 276 1.12 10.67 43.95
N LEU A 277 -0.09 10.18 44.19
CA LEU A 277 -0.65 9.04 43.44
C LEU A 277 -0.80 9.36 41.95
N LEU A 278 -1.30 10.56 41.63
CA LEU A 278 -1.47 11.00 40.25
C LEU A 278 -0.12 11.16 39.53
N GLN A 279 0.89 11.67 40.22
CA GLN A 279 2.25 11.77 39.72
C GLN A 279 2.82 10.38 39.37
N HIS A 280 2.72 9.41 40.29
CA HIS A 280 3.15 8.03 40.01
C HIS A 280 2.39 7.39 38.85
N ARG A 281 1.09 7.65 38.72
CA ARG A 281 0.29 7.17 37.59
C ARG A 281 0.73 7.79 36.28
N LEU A 282 1.03 9.08 36.27
CA LEU A 282 1.55 9.80 35.10
C LEU A 282 2.92 9.25 34.69
N ASP A 283 3.82 9.01 35.65
CA ASP A 283 5.13 8.41 35.40
C ASP A 283 4.98 7.01 34.81
N HIS A 284 4.06 6.19 35.34
CA HIS A 284 3.78 4.87 34.81
C HIS A 284 3.26 4.91 33.37
N LEU A 285 2.31 5.80 33.08
CA LEU A 285 1.78 6.00 31.73
C LEU A 285 2.87 6.50 30.78
N ASN A 286 3.74 7.41 31.20
CA ASN A 286 4.87 7.88 30.40
C ASN A 286 5.86 6.76 30.08
N VAL A 287 6.13 5.86 31.02
CA VAL A 287 6.98 4.68 30.78
C VAL A 287 6.30 3.74 29.78
N GLN A 288 5.01 3.45 29.94
CA GLN A 288 4.27 2.62 29.00
C GLN A 288 4.24 3.23 27.59
N LEU A 289 4.01 4.54 27.50
CA LEU A 289 4.00 5.27 26.24
C LEU A 289 5.37 5.22 25.57
N LYS A 290 6.46 5.45 26.31
CA LYS A 290 7.82 5.29 25.77
C LYS A 290 8.09 3.87 25.26
N ILE A 291 7.68 2.85 26.01
CA ILE A 291 7.82 1.44 25.56
C ILE A 291 7.02 1.19 24.29
N ALA A 292 5.81 1.75 24.18
CA ALA A 292 4.97 1.62 22.99
C ALA A 292 5.51 2.41 21.78
N GLU A 293 6.13 3.57 22.01
CA GLU A 293 6.78 4.37 20.97
C GLU A 293 8.08 3.74 20.46
N THR A 294 8.80 3.01 21.30
CA THR A 294 10.01 2.29 20.91
C THR A 294 9.66 0.92 20.31
N LEU A 295 9.82 0.78 18.99
CA LEU A 295 9.63 -0.51 18.30
C LEU A 295 10.88 -1.42 18.36
N GLY A 296 11.97 -0.95 18.97
CA GLY A 296 13.21 -1.70 19.13
C GLY A 296 14.34 -0.82 19.67
N GLU A 297 15.55 -1.37 19.70
CA GLU A 297 16.73 -0.64 20.15
C GLU A 297 17.04 0.53 19.19
N GLY A 298 16.89 1.76 19.69
CA GLY A 298 17.19 2.98 18.95
C GLY A 298 16.21 3.34 17.82
N MET A 299 15.04 2.71 17.77
CA MET A 299 14.07 2.94 16.71
C MET A 299 12.69 3.25 17.28
N THR A 300 12.20 4.45 16.99
CA THR A 300 10.86 4.90 17.37
C THR A 300 9.85 4.64 16.25
N ALA A 301 8.55 4.71 16.58
CA ALA A 301 7.46 4.64 15.61
C ALA A 301 7.60 5.70 14.52
N MET A 302 8.04 6.91 14.90
CA MET A 302 8.32 8.00 13.97
C MET A 302 9.44 7.64 12.98
N ASP A 303 10.52 7.01 13.45
CA ASP A 303 11.61 6.57 12.58
C ASP A 303 11.15 5.51 11.57
N TYR A 304 10.26 4.61 12.00
CA TYR A 304 9.64 3.62 11.11
C TYR A 304 8.78 4.29 10.02
N GLU A 305 7.94 5.26 10.39
CA GLU A 305 7.14 6.01 9.43
C GLU A 305 8.01 6.78 8.44
N ALA A 306 9.07 7.44 8.92
CA ALA A 306 10.02 8.13 8.06
C ALA A 306 10.71 7.16 7.07
N LEU A 307 11.12 5.98 7.54
CA LEU A 307 11.68 4.94 6.69
C LEU A 307 10.65 4.41 5.68
N HIS A 308 9.40 4.24 6.09
CA HIS A 308 8.32 3.78 5.24
C HIS A 308 8.04 4.77 4.09
N ILE A 309 7.97 6.07 4.40
CA ILE A 309 7.81 7.13 3.41
C ILE A 309 9.00 7.15 2.45
N ALA A 310 10.23 7.04 2.97
CA ALA A 310 11.43 7.00 2.13
C ALA A 310 11.43 5.78 1.19
N ASN A 311 11.03 4.60 1.68
CA ASN A 311 10.92 3.39 0.88
C ASN A 311 9.87 3.53 -0.22
N LEU A 312 8.70 4.09 0.09
CA LEU A 312 7.68 4.40 -0.90
C LEU A 312 8.23 5.33 -1.99
N GLY A 313 8.96 6.39 -1.59
CA GLY A 313 9.61 7.29 -2.54
C GLY A 313 10.70 6.63 -3.39
N TYR A 314 11.45 5.66 -2.87
CA TYR A 314 12.41 4.88 -3.66
C TYR A 314 11.71 3.95 -4.65
N LYS A 315 10.57 3.36 -4.26
CA LYS A 315 9.76 2.53 -5.15
C LYS A 315 9.20 3.35 -6.32
N ASP A 316 8.67 4.54 -6.07
CA ASP A 316 8.18 5.43 -7.14
C ASP A 316 9.29 5.83 -8.12
N ARG A 317 10.51 6.07 -7.61
CA ARG A 317 11.68 6.35 -8.46
C ARG A 317 12.10 5.14 -9.29
N LEU A 318 12.04 3.93 -8.73
CA LEU A 318 12.31 2.70 -9.47
C LEU A 318 11.28 2.51 -10.59
N ASP A 319 10.00 2.69 -10.29
CA ASP A 319 8.93 2.58 -11.28
C ASP A 319 9.10 3.61 -12.42
N GLU A 320 9.52 4.84 -12.12
CA GLU A 320 9.81 5.82 -13.16
C GLU A 320 11.03 5.44 -14.02
N ARG A 321 12.10 4.92 -13.41
CA ARG A 321 13.27 4.41 -14.14
C ARG A 321 12.90 3.23 -15.04
N ASP A 322 12.03 2.33 -14.57
CA ASP A 322 11.54 1.21 -15.38
C ASP A 322 10.71 1.69 -16.58
N ARG A 323 9.85 2.70 -16.39
CA ARG A 323 9.15 3.35 -17.52
C ARG A 323 10.12 3.99 -18.52
N GLU A 324 11.18 4.64 -18.04
CA GLU A 324 12.22 5.20 -18.91
C GLU A 324 13.00 4.12 -19.68
N LEU A 325 13.38 3.02 -19.02
CA LEU A 325 14.01 1.88 -19.66
C LEU A 325 13.12 1.27 -20.73
N GLU A 326 11.82 1.17 -20.47
CA GLU A 326 10.87 0.65 -21.45
C GLU A 326 10.71 1.59 -22.65
N LYS A 327 10.71 2.91 -22.43
CA LYS A 327 10.77 3.90 -23.52
C LYS A 327 12.04 3.72 -24.37
N LEU A 328 13.19 3.48 -23.75
CA LEU A 328 14.45 3.25 -24.45
C LEU A 328 14.45 1.93 -25.23
N ARG A 329 13.94 0.84 -24.66
CA ARG A 329 13.77 -0.45 -25.37
C ARG A 329 12.90 -0.29 -26.62
N ASN A 330 11.78 0.42 -26.48
CA ASN A 330 10.90 0.72 -27.61
C ASN A 330 11.60 1.57 -28.69
N LYS A 331 12.44 2.55 -28.29
CA LYS A 331 13.24 3.34 -29.23
C LYS A 331 14.26 2.48 -29.96
N ILE A 332 14.98 1.61 -29.25
CA ILE A 332 15.95 0.67 -29.82
C ILE A 332 15.25 -0.27 -30.82
N ALA A 333 14.11 -0.84 -30.46
CA ALA A 333 13.35 -1.72 -31.34
C ALA A 333 12.95 -1.00 -32.64
N LYS A 334 12.47 0.25 -32.55
CA LYS A 334 12.17 1.08 -33.73
C LYS A 334 13.41 1.34 -34.58
N THR A 335 14.56 1.64 -33.98
CA THR A 335 15.79 1.87 -34.74
C THR A 335 16.30 0.60 -35.41
N VAL A 336 16.25 -0.55 -34.72
CA VAL A 336 16.68 -1.85 -35.28
C VAL A 336 15.78 -2.24 -36.44
N ASN A 337 14.46 -2.08 -36.30
CA ASN A 337 13.52 -2.30 -37.41
C ASN A 337 13.79 -1.36 -38.60
N GLY A 338 14.10 -0.09 -38.35
CA GLY A 338 14.50 0.84 -39.40
C GLY A 338 15.77 0.41 -40.13
N VAL A 339 16.80 -0.02 -39.39
CA VAL A 339 18.04 -0.54 -39.98
C VAL A 339 17.79 -1.82 -40.79
N ALA A 340 16.94 -2.73 -40.30
CA ALA A 340 16.56 -3.93 -41.03
C ALA A 340 15.86 -3.59 -42.37
N GLN A 341 14.93 -2.62 -42.36
CA GLN A 341 14.27 -2.14 -43.58
C GLN A 341 15.27 -1.49 -44.57
N TYR A 342 16.25 -0.73 -44.07
CA TYR A 342 17.28 -0.16 -44.95
C TYR A 342 18.16 -1.23 -45.58
N LYS A 343 18.53 -2.25 -44.79
CA LYS A 343 19.31 -3.38 -45.29
C LYS A 343 18.55 -4.21 -46.34
N GLU A 344 17.25 -4.41 -46.15
CA GLU A 344 16.40 -5.08 -47.14
C GLU A 344 16.36 -4.28 -48.46
N LYS A 345 16.16 -2.96 -48.38
CA LYS A 345 16.19 -2.09 -49.57
C LYS A 345 17.55 -2.06 -50.25
N GLU A 346 18.63 -2.05 -49.47
CA GLU A 346 20.00 -2.11 -49.99
C GLU A 346 20.22 -3.37 -50.82
N VAL A 347 19.79 -4.54 -50.30
CA VAL A 347 19.88 -5.81 -51.03
C VAL A 347 19.08 -5.75 -52.34
N CYS A 348 17.84 -5.26 -52.33
CA CYS A 348 17.05 -5.13 -53.55
C CYS A 348 17.72 -4.20 -54.59
N ILE A 349 18.30 -3.08 -54.16
CA ILE A 349 19.01 -2.16 -55.06
C ILE A 349 20.26 -2.81 -55.64
N VAL A 350 20.99 -3.59 -54.85
CA VAL A 350 22.16 -4.34 -55.34
C VAL A 350 21.73 -5.34 -56.41
N ASP A 351 20.66 -6.11 -56.17
CA ASP A 351 20.11 -7.05 -57.14
C ASP A 351 19.67 -6.35 -58.44
N ASP A 352 19.02 -5.18 -58.35
CA ASP A 352 18.63 -4.37 -59.51
C ASP A 352 19.86 -3.85 -60.29
N ILE A 353 20.91 -3.42 -59.59
CA ILE A 353 22.17 -2.98 -60.21
C ILE A 353 22.83 -4.14 -60.96
N GLU A 354 22.88 -5.33 -60.36
CA GLU A 354 23.42 -6.53 -61.00
C GLU A 354 22.62 -6.90 -62.25
N PHE A 355 21.28 -6.85 -62.17
CA PHE A 355 20.41 -7.08 -63.32
C PHE A 355 20.67 -6.08 -64.46
N GLU A 356 20.76 -4.79 -64.16
CA GLU A 356 21.03 -3.77 -65.17
C GLU A 356 22.45 -3.86 -65.75
N GLN A 357 23.43 -4.31 -64.97
CA GLN A 357 24.77 -4.59 -65.49
C GLN A 357 24.73 -5.72 -66.52
N ILE A 358 24.00 -6.80 -66.25
CA ILE A 358 23.82 -7.90 -67.21
C ILE A 358 23.16 -7.40 -68.49
N ASN A 359 22.11 -6.57 -68.38
CA ASN A 359 21.45 -5.98 -69.55
C ASN A 359 22.42 -5.11 -70.36
N LEU A 360 23.20 -4.27 -69.68
CA LEU A 360 24.17 -3.38 -70.31
C LEU A 360 25.24 -4.17 -71.06
N ASP A 361 25.77 -5.24 -70.47
CA ASP A 361 26.75 -6.11 -71.11
C ASP A 361 26.17 -6.88 -72.30
N HIS A 362 24.89 -7.30 -72.23
CA HIS A 362 24.18 -7.87 -73.37
C HIS A 362 24.10 -6.87 -74.55
N TYR A 363 23.69 -5.62 -74.29
CA TYR A 363 23.64 -4.58 -75.32
C TYR A 363 25.02 -4.19 -75.85
N ARG A 364 26.06 -4.21 -75.01
CA ARG A 364 27.45 -4.04 -75.46
C ARG A 364 27.84 -5.15 -76.44
N GLY A 365 27.52 -6.40 -76.12
CA GLY A 365 27.73 -7.57 -76.99
C GLY A 365 27.05 -7.41 -78.35
N LEU A 366 25.75 -7.06 -78.35
CA LEU A 366 25.01 -6.79 -79.60
C LEU A 366 25.63 -5.64 -80.41
N ASN A 367 26.08 -4.58 -79.75
CA ASN A 367 26.72 -3.46 -80.44
C ASN A 367 28.08 -3.86 -81.05
N THR A 368 28.86 -4.69 -80.36
CA THR A 368 30.10 -5.26 -80.92
C THR A 368 29.82 -6.13 -82.14
N GLU A 369 28.82 -7.01 -82.09
CA GLU A 369 28.42 -7.84 -83.25
C GLU A 369 27.98 -6.99 -84.44
N ILE A 370 27.17 -5.94 -84.21
CA ILE A 370 26.75 -5.01 -85.27
C ILE A 370 27.97 -4.30 -85.87
N ARG A 371 28.90 -3.82 -85.04
CA ARG A 371 30.14 -3.17 -85.51
C ARG A 371 30.98 -4.12 -86.35
N GLU A 372 31.12 -5.38 -85.93
CA GLU A 372 31.83 -6.40 -86.71
C GLU A 372 31.16 -6.66 -88.05
N ARG A 373 29.83 -6.80 -88.09
CA ARG A 373 29.07 -6.96 -89.34
C ARG A 373 29.24 -5.77 -90.28
N VAL A 374 29.20 -4.54 -89.74
CA VAL A 374 29.43 -3.31 -90.51
C VAL A 374 30.86 -3.28 -91.04
N ASN A 375 31.86 -3.68 -90.24
CA ASN A 375 33.24 -3.76 -90.66
C ASN A 375 33.43 -4.78 -91.79
N ILE A 376 32.83 -5.97 -91.69
CA ILE A 376 32.83 -6.99 -92.75
C ILE A 376 32.22 -6.43 -94.04
N ALA A 377 31.08 -5.73 -93.95
CA ALA A 377 30.46 -5.09 -95.10
C ALA A 377 31.34 -3.99 -95.72
N HIS A 378 32.05 -3.21 -94.90
CA HIS A 378 33.01 -2.21 -95.38
C HIS A 378 34.19 -2.84 -96.11
N VAL A 379 34.75 -3.94 -95.60
CA VAL A 379 35.83 -4.69 -96.26
C VAL A 379 35.34 -5.23 -97.61
N ALA A 380 34.19 -5.89 -97.65
CA ALA A 380 33.61 -6.41 -98.90
C ALA A 380 33.32 -5.29 -99.91
N LEU A 381 32.83 -4.13 -99.45
CA LEU A 381 32.64 -2.95 -100.30
C LEU A 381 33.96 -2.45 -100.90
N ASN A 382 35.04 -2.45 -100.12
CA ASN A 382 36.36 -2.04 -100.60
C ASN A 382 36.91 -3.03 -101.64
N GLU A 383 36.75 -4.35 -101.44
CA GLU A 383 37.11 -5.37 -102.44
C GLU A 383 36.34 -5.17 -103.77
N VAL A 384 35.03 -4.88 -103.70
CA VAL A 384 34.24 -4.57 -104.89
C VAL A 384 34.72 -3.29 -105.57
N ARG A 385 35.13 -2.27 -104.81
CA ARG A 385 35.69 -1.03 -105.37
C ARG A 385 37.05 -1.28 -106.03
N GLU A 386 37.91 -2.08 -105.41
CA GLU A 386 39.20 -2.46 -105.97
C GLU A 386 39.02 -3.24 -107.28
N THR A 387 38.20 -4.28 -107.29
CA THR A 387 37.91 -5.06 -108.50
C THR A 387 37.26 -4.20 -109.60
N LEU A 388 36.34 -3.29 -109.25
CA LEU A 388 35.78 -2.33 -110.21
C LEU A 388 36.86 -1.40 -110.78
N ASN A 389 37.76 -0.89 -109.93
CA ASN A 389 38.88 -0.06 -110.37
C ASN A 389 39.84 -0.85 -111.28
N GLU A 390 40.17 -2.10 -110.95
CA GLU A 390 40.97 -2.97 -111.80
C GLU A 390 40.30 -3.21 -113.17
N LYS A 391 38.99 -3.50 -113.19
CA LYS A 391 38.24 -3.66 -114.44
C LYS A 391 38.17 -2.35 -115.22
N ASN A 392 38.03 -1.21 -114.55
CA ASN A 392 38.06 0.11 -115.19
C ASN A 392 39.44 0.40 -115.80
N ILE A 393 40.53 0.07 -115.11
CA ILE A 393 41.90 0.18 -115.62
C ILE A 393 42.10 -0.75 -116.82
N ALA A 394 41.65 -2.01 -116.73
CA ALA A 394 41.77 -3.00 -117.81
C ALA A 394 40.96 -2.64 -119.07
N ALA A 395 39.76 -2.10 -118.89
CA ALA A 395 38.92 -1.61 -119.98
C ALA A 395 39.44 -0.25 -120.53
N GLY A 396 40.28 0.47 -119.77
CA GLY A 396 40.99 1.66 -120.23
C GLY A 396 40.07 2.74 -120.79
N LEU A 397 40.36 3.20 -122.00
CA LEU A 397 39.62 4.29 -122.66
C LEU A 397 38.17 3.92 -123.04
N LEU A 398 37.80 2.64 -123.01
CA LEU A 398 36.43 2.17 -123.30
C LEU A 398 35.44 2.58 -122.20
N VAL A 399 35.89 2.77 -120.96
CA VAL A 399 35.04 3.19 -119.84
C VAL A 399 34.77 4.69 -119.89
N SER A 400 35.71 5.48 -120.41
CA SER A 400 35.60 6.93 -120.55
C SER A 400 35.21 7.32 -121.98
N GLN A 401 33.93 7.12 -122.31
CA GLN A 401 33.36 7.43 -123.64
C GLN A 401 33.71 8.85 -124.14
N GLN A 402 33.80 9.83 -123.24
CA GLN A 402 34.21 11.19 -123.59
C GLN A 402 35.66 11.27 -124.09
N ALA A 403 36.59 10.57 -123.46
CA ALA A 403 37.99 10.52 -123.88
C ALA A 403 38.13 9.78 -125.21
N LEU A 404 37.34 8.71 -125.42
CA LEU A 404 37.31 7.97 -126.68
C LEU A 404 36.80 8.84 -127.85
N MET A 405 35.73 9.61 -127.64
CA MET A 405 35.23 10.55 -128.64
C MET A 405 36.25 11.66 -128.95
N GLN A 406 37.00 12.14 -127.97
CA GLN A 406 38.07 13.13 -128.20
C GLN A 406 39.23 12.53 -129.00
N MET A 407 39.65 11.30 -128.69
CA MET A 407 40.68 10.60 -129.48
C MET A 407 40.24 10.39 -130.93
N GLN A 408 38.98 9.99 -131.15
CA GLN A 408 38.43 9.86 -132.51
C GLN A 408 38.47 11.19 -133.25
N LYS A 409 38.06 12.30 -132.62
CA LYS A 409 38.18 13.65 -133.20
C LYS A 409 39.62 14.03 -133.53
N MET A 410 40.59 13.66 -132.69
CA MET A 410 42.01 13.93 -132.94
C MET A 410 42.56 13.10 -134.10
N ILE A 411 42.11 11.85 -134.26
CA ILE A 411 42.47 10.99 -135.40
C ILE A 411 41.93 11.59 -136.69
N THR A 412 40.64 11.96 -136.73
CA THR A 412 40.06 12.58 -137.93
C THR A 412 40.77 13.90 -138.27
N MET A 413 41.11 14.71 -137.26
CA MET A 413 41.87 15.94 -137.47
C MET A 413 43.29 15.66 -137.99
N LYS A 414 43.96 14.60 -137.51
CA LYS A 414 45.26 14.17 -138.03
C LYS A 414 45.18 13.72 -139.48
N GLU A 415 44.14 12.95 -139.84
CA GLU A 415 43.90 12.51 -141.22
C GLU A 415 43.62 13.68 -142.16
N GLU A 416 42.87 14.69 -141.71
CA GLU A 416 42.69 15.93 -142.44
C GLU A 416 44.02 16.67 -142.66
N LEU A 417 44.88 16.75 -141.64
CA LEU A 417 46.19 17.38 -141.73
C LEU A 417 47.16 16.62 -142.63
N THR A 418 47.19 15.28 -142.59
CA THR A 418 48.04 14.48 -143.50
C THR A 418 47.57 14.57 -144.94
N ASN A 419 46.25 14.65 -145.18
CA ASN A 419 45.72 14.91 -146.52
C ASN A 419 46.11 16.31 -147.01
N LYS A 420 46.07 17.33 -146.15
CA LYS A 420 46.59 18.68 -146.49
C LYS A 420 48.09 18.67 -146.78
N ILE A 421 48.88 17.92 -146.02
CA ILE A 421 50.32 17.76 -146.29
C ILE A 421 50.54 17.08 -147.64
N LYS A 422 49.80 16.02 -147.98
CA LYS A 422 49.87 15.37 -149.30
C LYS A 422 49.48 16.30 -150.44
N MET A 423 48.45 17.13 -150.25
CA MET A 423 48.08 18.17 -151.22
C MET A 423 49.23 19.18 -151.41
N ILE A 424 49.89 19.59 -150.33
CA ILE A 424 51.05 20.47 -150.38
C ILE A 424 52.27 19.76 -151.01
N GLU A 425 52.49 18.47 -150.76
CA GLU A 425 53.54 17.67 -151.41
C GLU A 425 53.28 17.54 -152.92
N GLN A 426 52.03 17.36 -153.34
CA GLN A 426 51.61 17.39 -154.75
C GLN A 426 51.79 18.79 -155.37
N GLU A 427 51.50 19.86 -154.64
CA GLU A 427 51.82 21.22 -155.08
C GLU A 427 53.34 21.44 -155.21
N ILE A 428 54.14 20.90 -154.29
CA ILE A 428 55.62 20.97 -154.36
C ILE A 428 56.16 20.15 -155.55
N GLU A 429 55.56 19.00 -155.88
CA GLU A 429 55.90 18.23 -157.09
C GLU A 429 55.53 18.98 -158.38
N LEU A 430 54.40 19.70 -158.40
CA LEU A 430 54.03 20.58 -159.51
C LEU A 430 55.00 21.76 -159.64
N TYR A 431 55.47 22.34 -158.53
CA TYR A 431 56.49 23.40 -158.54
C TYR A 431 57.91 22.92 -158.91
N LYS A 432 58.25 21.63 -158.71
CA LYS A 432 59.50 21.03 -159.20
C LYS A 432 59.53 20.78 -160.72
N SER A 433 58.38 20.81 -161.39
CA SER A 433 58.29 20.70 -162.86
C SER A 433 58.43 22.03 -163.61
N MET A 434 58.57 23.15 -162.87
CA MET A 434 58.76 24.51 -163.41
C MET A 434 60.17 25.08 -163.20
N LYS A 435 61.20 24.23 -163.05
CA LYS A 435 62.61 24.64 -163.03
C LYS A 435 63.52 23.74 -163.86
#